data_AF-A0A8S3Q179-F1
#
_entry.id   AF-A0A8S3Q179-F1
#
_cell.length_a   1.000
_cell.length_b   1.000
_cell.length_c   1.000
_cell.angle_alpha   90.00
_cell.angle_beta   90.00
_cell.angle_gamma   90.00
#
_symmetry.space_group_name_H-M   'P 1'
#
loop_
_entity.id
_entity.type
_entity.pdbx_description
1 polymer ?
#
loop_
_entity_poly.entity_id
_entity_poly.type
_entity_poly.pdbx_seq_one_letter_code
_entity_poly.pdbx_strand_id
1 'polypeptide(L)'
;MNQHGIQRKAIHVKCDIPVSIYGLTFTGYAVDGFLALPSKSLGNKYIVSSFTPWKKFKPYSNSNFGIIGIDQSTNVTIYFRIAGGSVTYNNIQYRNNDTLSIHLTQFDTFYLSSHYDLSGTLVTASSPVAVMSGVRTSYLRNGWGNHMEEMILPNEQLGRDFIVPKLFQEFENYDIYTLQSSAPVQVQLYCNGVSSTADAFMVTLPSVQHFKSSYTYPVVNDFVYSNPPEHFYITVIVQSNARKGLRLDDKDIVKYEMISNITLESTLYSVITVEQSVGLHEIKQQHDIPFGLIVYGRNQYSGYGFPAGFATKIKP
;
A
#
# COMPACT_ATOMS: atom_id res chain seq x y z
N MET A 1 7.69 -16.31 -16.70
CA MET A 1 7.04 -15.78 -17.92
C MET A 1 6.82 -14.29 -17.72
N ASN A 2 7.63 -13.43 -18.37
CA ASN A 2 7.42 -11.99 -18.38
C ASN A 2 6.39 -11.66 -19.45
N GLN A 3 5.12 -11.93 -19.18
CA GLN A 3 4.05 -11.62 -20.13
C GLN A 3 3.60 -10.19 -19.86
N HIS A 4 4.26 -9.24 -20.52
CA HIS A 4 3.68 -7.93 -20.72
C HIS A 4 2.40 -8.08 -21.54
N GLY A 5 1.41 -7.25 -21.23
CA GLY A 5 0.19 -7.14 -22.03
C GLY A 5 -1.08 -7.48 -21.29
N ILE A 6 -2.13 -7.72 -22.07
CA ILE A 6 -3.50 -7.76 -21.60
C ILE A 6 -3.93 -9.22 -21.38
N GLN A 7 -4.47 -9.49 -20.19
CA GLN A 7 -4.97 -10.80 -19.80
C GLN A 7 -6.22 -10.64 -18.94
N ARG A 8 -7.14 -11.62 -18.99
CA ARG A 8 -8.32 -11.59 -18.13
C ARG A 8 -8.06 -12.34 -16.82
N LYS A 9 -7.47 -11.64 -15.84
CA LYS A 9 -7.02 -12.22 -14.56
C LYS A 9 -7.54 -11.48 -13.32
N ALA A 10 -8.40 -10.47 -13.48
CA ALA A 10 -8.96 -9.76 -12.35
C ALA A 10 -9.92 -10.65 -11.54
N ILE A 11 -9.88 -10.49 -10.21
CA ILE A 11 -10.85 -11.07 -9.29
C ILE A 11 -11.82 -9.95 -8.88
N HIS A 12 -13.11 -10.19 -9.04
CA HIS A 12 -14.15 -9.26 -8.61
C HIS A 12 -15.01 -9.92 -7.53
N VAL A 13 -15.00 -9.34 -6.33
CA VAL A 13 -15.79 -9.78 -5.20
C VAL A 13 -17.03 -8.91 -5.08
N LYS A 14 -18.21 -9.53 -5.00
CA LYS A 14 -19.49 -8.87 -4.76
C LYS A 14 -20.00 -9.24 -3.38
N CYS A 15 -20.46 -8.24 -2.63
CA CYS A 15 -20.98 -8.42 -1.28
C CYS A 15 -22.19 -7.50 -1.08
N ASP A 16 -23.15 -7.96 -0.29
CA ASP A 16 -24.35 -7.18 0.08
C ASP A 16 -24.13 -6.29 1.31
N ILE A 17 -23.00 -6.48 2.00
CA ILE A 17 -22.54 -5.67 3.13
C ILE A 17 -21.17 -5.06 2.81
N PRO A 18 -20.81 -3.92 3.44
CA PRO A 18 -19.46 -3.37 3.34
C PRO A 18 -18.44 -4.38 3.86
N VAL A 19 -17.41 -4.67 3.05
CA VAL A 19 -16.28 -5.52 3.43
C VAL A 19 -14.96 -4.83 3.08
N SER A 20 -13.92 -5.12 3.85
CA SER A 20 -12.53 -4.83 3.48
C SER A 20 -11.91 -6.09 2.86
N ILE A 21 -11.14 -5.93 1.78
CA ILE A 21 -10.44 -7.03 1.12
C ILE A 21 -8.94 -6.72 1.16
N TYR A 22 -8.16 -7.71 1.58
CA TYR A 22 -6.71 -7.62 1.67
C TYR A 22 -6.11 -8.70 0.78
N GLY A 23 -5.07 -8.36 0.04
CA GLY A 23 -4.26 -9.30 -0.71
C GLY A 23 -2.91 -9.51 -0.03
N LEU A 24 -2.41 -10.75 -0.08
CA LEU A 24 -1.05 -11.08 0.27
C LEU A 24 -0.35 -11.60 -0.98
N THR A 25 0.84 -11.09 -1.25
CA THR A 25 1.61 -11.42 -2.44
C THR A 25 2.89 -12.13 -2.02
N PHE A 26 3.21 -13.22 -2.72
CA PHE A 26 4.39 -14.03 -2.45
C PHE A 26 5.30 -14.05 -3.68
N THR A 27 6.54 -13.58 -3.54
CA THR A 27 7.57 -13.71 -4.58
C THR A 27 8.80 -14.38 -4.00
N GLY A 28 8.92 -15.69 -4.24
CA GLY A 28 10.00 -16.49 -3.66
C GLY A 28 9.84 -16.58 -2.15
N TYR A 29 10.66 -15.85 -1.40
CA TYR A 29 10.64 -15.80 0.06
C TYR A 29 10.07 -14.49 0.61
N ALA A 30 9.82 -13.51 -0.27
CA ALA A 30 9.26 -12.23 0.12
C ALA A 30 7.73 -12.26 0.12
N VAL A 31 7.17 -11.62 1.13
CA VAL A 31 5.74 -11.35 1.27
C VAL A 31 5.52 -9.84 1.28
N ASP A 32 4.43 -9.38 0.69
CA ASP A 32 3.88 -8.05 1.00
C ASP A 32 2.36 -8.15 1.07
N GLY A 33 1.72 -7.15 1.67
CA GLY A 33 0.27 -7.05 1.74
C GLY A 33 -0.23 -5.78 1.10
N PHE A 34 -1.46 -5.80 0.60
CA PHE A 34 -2.12 -4.59 0.10
C PHE A 34 -3.60 -4.58 0.44
N LEU A 35 -4.16 -3.38 0.53
CA LEU A 35 -5.61 -3.17 0.64
C LEU A 35 -6.22 -3.09 -0.75
N ALA A 36 -7.15 -3.97 -1.09
CA ALA A 36 -7.93 -3.85 -2.31
C ALA A 36 -9.02 -2.79 -2.15
N LEU A 37 -9.10 -1.86 -3.09
CA LEU A 37 -10.07 -0.77 -3.09
C LEU A 37 -11.42 -1.25 -3.66
N PRO A 38 -12.56 -0.87 -3.04
CA PRO A 38 -13.87 -1.09 -3.64
C PRO A 38 -13.96 -0.43 -5.02
N SER A 39 -14.67 -1.07 -5.95
CA SER A 39 -14.85 -0.56 -7.33
C SER A 39 -15.41 0.86 -7.38
N LYS A 40 -16.29 1.22 -6.43
CA LYS A 40 -16.88 2.56 -6.31
C LYS A 40 -15.92 3.66 -5.83
N SER A 41 -14.75 3.28 -5.30
CA SER A 41 -13.70 4.19 -4.84
C SER A 41 -12.62 4.43 -5.90
N LEU A 42 -12.70 3.72 -7.03
CA LEU A 42 -11.74 3.82 -8.13
C LEU A 42 -11.94 5.10 -8.95
N GLY A 43 -10.85 5.58 -9.51
CA GLY A 43 -10.79 6.77 -10.34
C GLY A 43 -10.26 6.48 -11.73
N ASN A 44 -10.00 7.55 -12.46
CA ASN A 44 -9.56 7.50 -13.85
C ASN A 44 -8.18 8.14 -14.07
N LYS A 45 -7.49 8.53 -12.99
CA LYS A 45 -6.17 9.13 -13.02
C LYS A 45 -5.33 8.63 -11.86
N TYR A 46 -4.14 8.14 -12.14
CA TYR A 46 -3.22 7.57 -11.16
C TYR A 46 -1.78 7.98 -11.46
N ILE A 47 -0.98 8.15 -10.41
CA ILE A 47 0.48 8.26 -10.52
C ILE A 47 1.08 6.98 -9.97
N VAL A 48 1.78 6.23 -10.83
CA VAL A 48 2.44 4.99 -10.46
C VAL A 48 3.50 5.25 -9.38
N SER A 49 3.37 4.55 -8.25
CA SER A 49 4.32 4.58 -7.14
C SER A 49 5.05 3.24 -7.09
N SER A 50 6.12 3.13 -7.88
CA SER A 50 6.95 1.93 -7.97
C SER A 50 8.25 2.18 -7.21
N PHE A 51 9.30 1.43 -7.53
CA PHE A 51 10.61 1.63 -6.95
C PHE A 51 11.72 1.20 -7.90
N THR A 52 12.93 1.73 -7.67
CA THR A 52 14.12 1.39 -8.44
C THR A 52 14.45 -0.10 -8.31
N PRO A 53 14.47 -0.87 -9.41
CA PRO A 53 14.77 -2.30 -9.34
C PRO A 53 16.23 -2.56 -8.93
N TRP A 54 16.48 -3.64 -8.21
CA TRP A 54 17.83 -4.08 -7.88
C TRP A 54 18.65 -4.46 -9.13
N LYS A 55 19.64 -3.65 -9.48
CA LYS A 55 20.45 -3.83 -10.70
C LYS A 55 21.27 -5.12 -10.74
N LYS A 56 21.68 -5.67 -9.58
CA LYS A 56 22.52 -6.89 -9.51
C LYS A 56 21.75 -8.19 -9.78
N PHE A 57 20.42 -8.17 -9.67
CA PHE A 57 19.57 -9.36 -9.75
C PHE A 57 18.73 -9.39 -11.04
N LYS A 58 19.30 -8.94 -12.15
CA LYS A 58 18.68 -9.07 -13.48
C LYS A 58 18.73 -10.53 -13.95
N PRO A 59 17.70 -11.04 -14.66
CA PRO A 59 16.50 -10.36 -15.15
C PRO A 59 15.31 -10.38 -14.18
N TYR A 60 15.46 -10.90 -12.95
CA TYR A 60 14.34 -11.12 -12.03
C TYR A 60 13.87 -9.85 -11.30
N SER A 61 14.65 -8.78 -11.41
CA SER A 61 14.38 -7.49 -10.79
C SER A 61 13.72 -6.51 -11.75
N ASN A 62 12.47 -6.14 -11.45
CA ASN A 62 11.66 -5.26 -12.30
C ASN A 62 10.71 -4.39 -11.49
N SER A 63 10.63 -3.11 -11.84
CA SER A 63 9.52 -2.23 -11.48
C SER A 63 8.31 -2.67 -12.29
N ASN A 64 7.10 -2.49 -11.78
CA ASN A 64 5.91 -2.87 -12.50
C ASN A 64 4.69 -2.09 -12.06
N PHE A 65 3.68 -2.08 -12.93
CA PHE A 65 2.33 -1.70 -12.59
C PHE A 65 1.34 -2.54 -13.42
N GLY A 66 0.14 -2.69 -12.87
CA GLY A 66 -1.00 -3.33 -13.51
C GLY A 66 -2.19 -2.39 -13.57
N ILE A 67 -2.97 -2.47 -14.64
CA ILE A 67 -4.20 -1.68 -14.82
C ILE A 67 -5.35 -2.64 -15.09
N ILE A 68 -6.41 -2.56 -14.29
CA ILE A 68 -7.58 -3.43 -14.40
C ILE A 68 -8.77 -2.62 -14.89
N GLY A 69 -9.32 -2.99 -16.04
CA GLY A 69 -10.58 -2.47 -16.54
C GLY A 69 -11.74 -3.05 -15.74
N ILE A 70 -12.69 -2.21 -15.32
CA ILE A 70 -13.90 -2.65 -14.60
C ILE A 70 -15.20 -2.39 -15.38
N ASP A 71 -15.13 -1.57 -16.42
CA ASP A 71 -16.24 -1.25 -17.32
C ASP A 71 -16.13 -1.99 -18.66
N GLN A 72 -17.21 -2.02 -19.43
CA GLN A 72 -17.29 -2.75 -20.69
C GLN A 72 -16.30 -2.25 -21.76
N SER A 73 -15.92 -0.98 -21.70
CA SER A 73 -15.04 -0.35 -22.67
C SER A 73 -14.31 0.83 -22.03
N THR A 74 -13.00 0.69 -21.84
CA THR A 74 -12.15 1.71 -21.23
C THR A 74 -10.92 1.95 -22.09
N ASN A 75 -10.77 3.18 -22.58
CA ASN A 75 -9.54 3.62 -23.22
C ASN A 75 -8.58 4.14 -22.16
N VAL A 76 -7.34 3.65 -22.16
CA VAL A 76 -6.31 4.00 -21.18
C VAL A 76 -5.12 4.59 -21.90
N THR A 77 -4.63 5.73 -21.41
CA THR A 77 -3.42 6.39 -21.88
C THR A 77 -2.38 6.38 -20.76
N ILE A 78 -1.19 5.89 -21.07
CA ILE A 78 -0.05 5.75 -20.16
C ILE A 78 1.04 6.71 -20.62
N TYR A 79 1.33 7.73 -19.82
CA TYR A 79 2.41 8.68 -20.05
C TYR A 79 3.62 8.28 -19.22
N PHE A 80 4.64 7.73 -19.87
CA PHE A 80 5.76 7.11 -19.20
C PHE A 80 6.68 8.11 -18.51
N ARG A 81 7.01 7.83 -17.24
CA ARG A 81 8.20 8.36 -16.58
C ARG A 81 9.15 7.20 -16.33
N ILE A 82 10.29 7.21 -17.01
CA ILE A 82 11.28 6.13 -16.93
C ILE A 82 12.61 6.71 -16.51
N ALA A 83 13.09 6.32 -15.34
CA ALA A 83 14.36 6.82 -14.81
C ALA A 83 15.56 6.17 -15.53
N GLY A 84 15.89 6.72 -16.70
CA GLY A 84 16.90 6.19 -17.61
C GLY A 84 16.39 4.96 -18.37
N GLY A 85 16.76 4.81 -19.64
CA GLY A 85 16.42 3.64 -20.44
C GLY A 85 15.04 3.66 -21.10
N SER A 86 14.42 2.49 -21.20
CA SER A 86 13.19 2.26 -21.98
C SER A 86 12.47 0.99 -21.55
N VAL A 87 11.18 0.89 -21.87
CA VAL A 87 10.37 -0.33 -21.77
C VAL A 87 9.88 -0.73 -23.16
N THR A 88 9.76 -2.04 -23.44
CA THR A 88 9.22 -2.52 -24.72
C THR A 88 7.85 -3.15 -24.52
N TYR A 89 6.90 -2.80 -25.39
CA TYR A 89 5.58 -3.40 -25.45
C TYR A 89 5.16 -3.57 -26.91
N ASN A 90 4.67 -4.75 -27.29
CA ASN A 90 4.31 -5.09 -28.68
C ASN A 90 5.38 -4.72 -29.72
N ASN A 91 6.66 -5.04 -29.41
CA ASN A 91 7.83 -4.72 -30.23
C ASN A 91 8.10 -3.21 -30.45
N ILE A 92 7.40 -2.33 -29.72
CA ILE A 92 7.63 -0.89 -29.72
C ILE A 92 8.38 -0.53 -28.44
N GLN A 93 9.46 0.23 -28.59
CA GLN A 93 10.27 0.73 -27.48
C GLN A 93 9.76 2.11 -27.05
N TYR A 94 9.36 2.23 -25.79
CA TYR A 94 8.92 3.47 -25.15
C TYR A 94 10.00 3.99 -24.20
N ARG A 95 10.32 5.27 -24.30
CA ARG A 95 11.27 6.03 -23.48
C ARG A 95 10.52 6.98 -22.54
N ASN A 96 11.27 7.69 -21.71
CA ASN A 96 10.74 8.74 -20.86
C ASN A 96 9.97 9.78 -21.69
N ASN A 97 8.77 10.15 -21.23
CA ASN A 97 7.80 11.04 -21.88
C ASN A 97 7.07 10.46 -23.10
N ASP A 98 7.34 9.21 -23.50
CA ASP A 98 6.52 8.56 -24.53
C ASP A 98 5.14 8.19 -23.96
N THR A 99 4.19 7.98 -24.88
CA THR A 99 2.80 7.65 -24.54
C THR A 99 2.39 6.34 -25.17
N LEU A 100 1.75 5.46 -24.40
CA LEU A 100 1.11 4.24 -24.86
C LEU A 100 -0.39 4.33 -24.62
N SER A 101 -1.17 4.04 -25.66
CA SER A 101 -2.63 3.87 -25.56
C SER A 101 -3.00 2.41 -25.66
N ILE A 102 -3.87 1.95 -24.76
CA ILE A 102 -4.44 0.60 -24.75
C ILE A 102 -5.96 0.67 -24.56
N HIS A 103 -6.63 -0.43 -24.89
CA HIS A 103 -8.05 -0.60 -24.67
C HIS A 103 -8.26 -1.78 -23.72
N LEU A 104 -9.11 -1.62 -22.71
CA LEU A 104 -9.47 -2.65 -21.74
C LEU A 104 -10.99 -2.80 -21.71
N THR A 105 -11.46 -4.04 -21.73
CA THR A 105 -12.83 -4.39 -21.38
C THR A 105 -12.92 -4.84 -19.92
N GLN A 106 -14.12 -5.20 -19.47
CA GLN A 106 -14.34 -5.55 -18.07
C GLN A 106 -13.51 -6.79 -17.69
N PHE A 107 -12.69 -6.61 -16.65
CA PHE A 107 -11.75 -7.57 -16.06
C PHE A 107 -10.51 -7.87 -16.90
N ASP A 108 -10.30 -7.15 -17.99
CA ASP A 108 -9.00 -7.11 -18.64
C ASP A 108 -7.98 -6.44 -17.72
N THR A 109 -6.82 -7.07 -17.61
CA THR A 109 -5.69 -6.62 -16.81
C THR A 109 -4.50 -6.42 -17.72
N PHE A 110 -4.05 -5.18 -17.86
CA PHE A 110 -2.78 -4.86 -18.49
C PHE A 110 -1.67 -4.94 -17.46
N TYR A 111 -0.59 -5.66 -17.75
CA TYR A 111 0.61 -5.71 -16.92
C TYR A 111 1.82 -5.21 -17.70
N LEU A 112 2.62 -4.34 -17.08
CA LEU A 112 3.88 -3.87 -17.63
C LEU A 112 4.99 -3.93 -16.57
N SER A 113 6.12 -4.53 -16.93
CA SER A 113 7.33 -4.56 -16.12
C SER A 113 8.49 -3.83 -16.78
N SER A 114 9.45 -3.31 -16.02
CA SER A 114 10.65 -2.67 -16.58
C SER A 114 11.87 -2.92 -15.70
N HIS A 115 13.04 -3.01 -16.33
CA HIS A 115 14.34 -3.03 -15.62
C HIS A 115 14.76 -1.63 -15.13
N TYR A 116 13.96 -0.60 -15.40
CA TYR A 116 14.16 0.79 -15.01
C TYR A 116 13.00 1.25 -14.15
N ASP A 117 13.21 2.23 -13.28
CA ASP A 117 12.15 2.75 -12.40
C ASP A 117 11.00 3.38 -13.22
N LEU A 118 9.77 2.97 -12.93
CA LEU A 118 8.54 3.45 -13.58
C LEU A 118 7.78 4.48 -12.73
N SER A 119 8.31 4.85 -11.56
CA SER A 119 7.71 5.80 -10.65
C SER A 119 7.43 7.15 -11.33
N GLY A 120 6.26 7.71 -11.07
CA GLY A 120 5.80 8.94 -11.69
C GLY A 120 5.10 8.76 -13.04
N THR A 121 5.03 7.53 -13.59
CA THR A 121 4.23 7.23 -14.78
C THR A 121 2.77 7.62 -14.51
N LEU A 122 2.18 8.41 -15.41
CA LEU A 122 0.81 8.86 -15.28
C LEU A 122 -0.11 7.95 -16.09
N VAL A 123 -1.09 7.36 -15.42
CA VAL A 123 -2.16 6.59 -16.05
C VAL A 123 -3.42 7.45 -16.06
N THR A 124 -4.04 7.60 -17.23
CA THR A 124 -5.36 8.22 -17.39
C THR A 124 -6.29 7.28 -18.13
N ALA A 125 -7.58 7.28 -17.81
CA ALA A 125 -8.57 6.39 -18.42
C ALA A 125 -9.88 7.14 -18.74
N SER A 126 -10.63 6.64 -19.72
CA SER A 126 -11.97 7.17 -20.05
C SER A 126 -13.03 6.82 -18.99
N SER A 127 -12.81 5.74 -18.25
CA SER A 127 -13.71 5.21 -17.22
C SER A 127 -12.87 4.71 -16.04
N PRO A 128 -13.46 4.49 -14.85
CA PRO A 128 -12.71 4.01 -13.68
C PRO A 128 -11.92 2.71 -13.97
N VAL A 129 -10.71 2.65 -13.42
CA VAL A 129 -9.81 1.46 -13.46
C VAL A 129 -9.20 1.25 -12.09
N ALA A 130 -8.79 0.04 -11.75
CA ALA A 130 -7.89 -0.18 -10.60
C ALA A 130 -6.44 -0.18 -11.09
N VAL A 131 -5.52 0.32 -10.27
CA VAL A 131 -4.08 0.30 -10.58
C VAL A 131 -3.31 -0.35 -9.45
N MET A 132 -2.59 -1.41 -9.79
CA MET A 132 -1.58 -2.05 -8.94
C MET A 132 -0.22 -1.46 -9.29
N SER A 133 0.63 -1.22 -8.31
CA SER A 133 1.97 -0.68 -8.52
C SER A 133 2.96 -1.35 -7.58
N GLY A 134 4.15 -1.64 -8.06
CA GLY A 134 5.13 -2.33 -7.22
C GLY A 134 6.49 -2.52 -7.86
N VAL A 135 7.31 -3.30 -7.18
CA VAL A 135 8.61 -3.77 -7.65
C VAL A 135 8.74 -5.24 -7.26
N ARG A 136 9.14 -6.07 -8.23
CA ARG A 136 9.33 -7.50 -8.00
C ARG A 136 10.53 -7.74 -7.08
N THR A 137 11.57 -6.95 -7.23
CA THR A 137 12.79 -7.08 -6.44
C THR A 137 13.51 -5.73 -6.36
N SER A 138 13.65 -5.18 -5.16
CA SER A 138 14.42 -3.98 -4.87
C SER A 138 15.47 -4.24 -3.79
N TYR A 139 16.56 -3.48 -3.84
CA TYR A 139 17.56 -3.45 -2.78
C TYR A 139 17.49 -2.10 -2.08
N LEU A 140 16.88 -2.07 -0.89
CA LEU A 140 16.78 -0.86 -0.08
C LEU A 140 18.04 -0.70 0.77
N ARG A 141 18.28 -1.64 1.69
CA ARG A 141 19.43 -1.65 2.58
C ARG A 141 19.71 -3.09 3.00
N ASN A 142 21.00 -3.44 3.13
CA ASN A 142 21.54 -4.71 3.65
C ASN A 142 20.59 -5.92 3.58
N GLY A 143 20.81 -6.84 2.66
CA GLY A 143 20.06 -8.10 2.63
C GLY A 143 19.74 -8.61 1.24
N TRP A 144 18.65 -9.37 1.17
CA TRP A 144 18.11 -9.95 -0.05
C TRP A 144 17.19 -8.96 -0.77
N GLY A 145 16.68 -9.39 -1.93
CA GLY A 145 15.84 -8.56 -2.77
C GLY A 145 14.38 -8.58 -2.29
N ASN A 146 13.81 -7.40 -2.11
CA ASN A 146 12.51 -7.20 -1.47
C ASN A 146 11.42 -7.02 -2.53
N HIS A 147 10.28 -7.70 -2.34
CA HIS A 147 9.08 -7.49 -3.15
C HIS A 147 8.18 -6.48 -2.47
N MET A 148 7.65 -5.52 -3.22
CA MET A 148 6.68 -4.55 -2.70
C MET A 148 5.58 -4.32 -3.72
N GLU A 149 4.33 -4.29 -3.28
CA GLU A 149 3.16 -4.14 -4.15
C GLU A 149 2.00 -3.48 -3.42
N GLU A 150 1.31 -2.55 -4.09
CA GLU A 150 0.16 -1.84 -3.55
C GLU A 150 -0.93 -1.65 -4.61
N MET A 151 -2.19 -1.70 -4.18
CA MET A 151 -3.28 -1.11 -4.97
C MET A 151 -3.35 0.38 -4.64
N ILE A 152 -2.92 1.22 -5.58
CA ILE A 152 -2.74 2.65 -5.31
C ILE A 152 -4.05 3.43 -5.41
N LEU A 153 -4.14 4.53 -4.66
CA LEU A 153 -5.28 5.43 -4.67
C LEU A 153 -5.30 6.26 -5.98
N PRO A 154 -6.49 6.54 -6.55
CA PRO A 154 -6.59 7.49 -7.66
C PRO A 154 -6.28 8.91 -7.20
N ASN A 155 -5.86 9.76 -8.13
CA ASN A 155 -5.47 11.16 -7.89
C ASN A 155 -6.52 11.98 -7.12
N GLU A 156 -7.81 11.70 -7.34
CA GLU A 156 -8.94 12.38 -6.67
C GLU A 156 -9.11 12.01 -5.18
N GLN A 157 -8.46 10.93 -4.74
CA GLN A 157 -8.44 10.43 -3.36
C GLN A 157 -7.11 10.75 -2.66
N LEU A 158 -6.22 11.55 -3.24
CA LEU A 158 -4.95 11.87 -2.58
C LEU A 158 -5.13 12.85 -1.42
N GLY A 159 -4.26 12.75 -0.43
CA GLY A 159 -4.31 13.53 0.81
C GLY A 159 -3.21 14.58 0.88
N ARG A 160 -3.26 15.42 1.92
CA ARG A 160 -2.31 16.53 2.12
C ARG A 160 -1.56 16.43 3.44
N ASP A 161 -2.24 15.94 4.46
CA ASP A 161 -1.74 15.93 5.82
C ASP A 161 -1.62 14.49 6.31
N PHE A 162 -0.41 14.14 6.74
CA PHE A 162 -0.04 12.78 7.13
C PHE A 162 0.74 12.82 8.44
N ILE A 163 0.54 11.79 9.23
CA ILE A 163 1.38 11.47 10.39
C ILE A 163 2.13 10.21 10.03
N VAL A 164 3.46 10.29 10.00
CA VAL A 164 4.33 9.17 9.67
C VAL A 164 4.74 8.48 10.96
N PRO A 165 4.30 7.24 11.18
CA PRO A 165 4.59 6.52 12.42
C PRO A 165 5.96 5.85 12.39
N LYS A 166 6.46 5.54 13.58
CA LYS A 166 7.52 4.58 13.82
C LYS A 166 6.87 3.21 14.00
N LEU A 167 7.06 2.30 13.05
CA LEU A 167 6.40 0.97 13.08
C LEU A 167 7.05 0.02 14.10
N PHE A 168 8.38 -0.01 14.21
CA PHE A 168 9.07 -0.91 15.15
C PHE A 168 9.91 -0.13 16.17
N GLN A 169 9.92 -0.60 17.41
CA GLN A 169 10.59 0.09 18.53
C GLN A 169 12.10 0.15 18.33
N GLU A 170 12.66 -0.91 17.75
CA GLU A 170 14.08 -1.13 17.49
C GLU A 170 14.66 -0.16 16.45
N PHE A 171 13.81 0.61 15.77
CA PHE A 171 14.23 1.70 14.90
C PHE A 171 14.63 2.93 15.72
N GLU A 172 15.66 2.81 16.54
CA GLU A 172 16.13 3.85 17.48
C GLU A 172 16.44 5.19 16.80
N ASN A 173 16.88 5.18 15.55
CA ASN A 173 17.21 6.40 14.79
C ASN A 173 16.02 7.01 14.02
N TYR A 174 14.82 6.44 14.16
CA TYR A 174 13.62 6.91 13.46
C TYR A 174 12.59 7.40 14.47
N ASP A 175 12.16 8.65 14.29
CA ASP A 175 11.08 9.28 15.06
C ASP A 175 9.79 9.39 14.23
N ILE A 176 8.69 9.74 14.91
CA ILE A 176 7.45 10.14 14.25
C ILE A 176 7.56 11.57 13.72
N TYR A 177 6.96 11.84 12.57
CA TYR A 177 6.95 13.17 11.96
C TYR A 177 5.63 13.44 11.23
N THR A 178 5.33 14.70 10.98
CA THR A 178 4.21 15.11 10.13
C THR A 178 4.71 15.42 8.74
N LEU A 179 3.87 15.15 7.73
CA LEU A 179 4.08 15.61 6.37
C LEU A 179 2.85 16.41 5.95
N GLN A 180 3.08 17.64 5.52
CA GLN A 180 2.06 18.53 4.99
C GLN A 180 2.43 18.95 3.57
N SER A 181 1.47 18.89 2.66
CA SER A 181 1.69 19.19 1.25
C SER A 181 0.72 20.24 0.72
N SER A 182 1.25 21.19 -0.04
CA SER A 182 0.47 22.22 -0.74
C SER A 182 -0.35 21.67 -1.90
N ALA A 183 -0.13 20.41 -2.31
CA ALA A 183 -0.92 19.67 -3.30
C ALA A 183 -1.28 18.27 -2.77
N PRO A 184 -2.37 17.64 -3.25
CA PRO A 184 -2.68 16.25 -2.90
C PRO A 184 -1.56 15.32 -3.36
N VAL A 185 -1.08 14.46 -2.46
CA VAL A 185 0.00 13.51 -2.69
C VAL A 185 -0.37 12.11 -2.17
N GLN A 186 0.32 11.11 -2.69
CA GLN A 186 0.35 9.77 -2.10
C GLN A 186 1.68 9.61 -1.36
N VAL A 187 1.64 9.09 -0.14
CA VAL A 187 2.84 8.80 0.65
C VAL A 187 2.97 7.29 0.78
N GLN A 188 4.08 6.74 0.30
CA GLN A 188 4.46 5.35 0.53
C GLN A 188 5.52 5.29 1.62
N LEU A 189 5.22 4.55 2.70
CA LEU A 189 6.17 4.24 3.74
C LEU A 189 6.88 2.93 3.40
N TYR A 190 8.20 3.00 3.24
CA TYR A 190 9.05 1.83 3.04
C TYR A 190 9.59 1.39 4.38
N CYS A 191 9.13 0.24 4.87
CA CYS A 191 9.64 -0.34 6.09
C CYS A 191 10.74 -1.34 5.75
N ASN A 192 12.00 -0.98 6.02
CA ASN A 192 13.09 -1.93 5.94
C ASN A 192 12.93 -3.00 7.01
N GLY A 193 13.38 -4.23 6.74
CA GLY A 193 13.49 -5.24 7.77
C GLY A 193 14.36 -4.80 8.96
N VAL A 194 14.05 -5.32 10.15
CA VAL A 194 14.77 -4.95 11.39
C VAL A 194 16.15 -5.61 11.49
N SER A 195 16.36 -6.70 10.75
CA SER A 195 17.67 -7.32 10.52
C SER A 195 18.08 -7.14 9.06
N SER A 196 19.37 -7.36 8.74
CA SER A 196 19.86 -7.40 7.37
C SER A 196 19.31 -8.56 6.52
N THR A 197 18.37 -9.34 7.02
CA THR A 197 17.78 -10.49 6.31
C THR A 197 16.27 -10.41 6.19
N ALA A 198 15.61 -9.47 6.89
CA ALA A 198 14.17 -9.33 6.84
C ALA A 198 13.73 -8.54 5.60
N ASP A 199 12.78 -9.10 4.85
CA ASP A 199 12.21 -8.45 3.68
C ASP A 199 11.46 -7.18 4.07
N ALA A 200 11.72 -6.13 3.31
CA ALA A 200 11.02 -4.87 3.40
C ALA A 200 9.63 -4.98 2.79
N PHE A 201 8.70 -4.24 3.37
CA PHE A 201 7.35 -4.08 2.87
C PHE A 201 7.04 -2.60 2.63
N MET A 202 6.02 -2.33 1.82
CA MET A 202 5.53 -0.98 1.54
C MET A 202 4.14 -0.80 2.13
N VAL A 203 3.85 0.40 2.62
CA VAL A 203 2.51 0.75 3.10
C VAL A 203 2.10 2.10 2.53
N THR A 204 0.94 2.13 1.86
CA THR A 204 0.28 3.38 1.49
C THR A 204 -0.24 4.06 2.75
N LEU A 205 0.42 5.15 3.15
CA LEU A 205 0.10 5.83 4.40
C LEU A 205 -1.24 6.58 4.28
N PRO A 206 -2.21 6.34 5.19
CA PRO A 206 -3.44 7.11 5.20
C PRO A 206 -3.16 8.56 5.61
N SER A 207 -3.64 9.50 4.80
CA SER A 207 -3.82 10.89 5.24
C SER A 207 -4.92 10.94 6.30
N VAL A 208 -4.87 11.95 7.17
CA VAL A 208 -5.90 12.16 8.20
C VAL A 208 -7.33 12.25 7.63
N GLN A 209 -7.48 12.70 6.39
CA GLN A 209 -8.78 12.75 5.70
C GLN A 209 -9.35 11.35 5.36
N HIS A 210 -8.52 10.30 5.40
CA HIS A 210 -8.91 8.91 5.12
C HIS A 210 -9.21 8.11 6.38
N PHE A 211 -9.13 8.72 7.55
CA PHE A 211 -9.38 8.04 8.81
C PHE A 211 -10.85 7.60 8.91
N LYS A 212 -11.08 6.45 9.53
CA LYS A 212 -12.42 5.88 9.76
C LYS A 212 -12.66 5.76 11.26
N SER A 213 -13.92 5.61 11.66
CA SER A 213 -14.28 5.34 13.06
C SER A 213 -14.26 3.85 13.42
N SER A 214 -14.15 2.95 12.44
CA SER A 214 -14.03 1.51 12.66
C SER A 214 -13.29 0.80 11.53
N TYR A 215 -12.63 -0.30 11.91
CA TYR A 215 -11.88 -1.17 11.01
C TYR A 215 -12.05 -2.63 11.44
N THR A 216 -12.24 -3.50 10.45
CA THR A 216 -12.08 -4.94 10.58
C THR A 216 -10.87 -5.34 9.76
N TYR A 217 -9.90 -6.03 10.36
CA TYR A 217 -8.63 -6.33 9.70
C TYR A 217 -8.09 -7.72 10.10
N PRO A 218 -7.42 -8.42 9.17
CA PRO A 218 -6.75 -9.67 9.48
C PRO A 218 -5.32 -9.41 9.98
N VAL A 219 -4.90 -10.23 10.94
CA VAL A 219 -3.49 -10.45 11.28
C VAL A 219 -3.16 -11.87 10.84
N VAL A 220 -2.16 -12.00 9.98
CA VAL A 220 -1.86 -13.24 9.27
C VAL A 220 -0.46 -13.71 9.63
N ASN A 221 -0.32 -15.01 9.84
CA ASN A 221 0.99 -15.65 9.93
C ASN A 221 1.15 -16.62 8.77
N ASP A 222 1.38 -16.05 7.58
CA ASP A 222 1.57 -16.81 6.34
C ASP A 222 2.97 -16.54 5.80
N PHE A 223 3.98 -16.52 6.67
CA PHE A 223 5.36 -16.36 6.24
C PHE A 223 5.88 -17.66 5.61
N VAL A 224 6.56 -17.55 4.46
CA VAL A 224 7.13 -18.70 3.75
C VAL A 224 8.09 -19.52 4.64
N TYR A 225 8.79 -18.85 5.54
CA TYR A 225 9.57 -19.46 6.61
C TYR A 225 9.06 -18.99 7.96
N SER A 226 8.34 -19.85 8.68
CA SER A 226 8.06 -19.63 10.10
C SER A 226 9.37 -19.80 10.89
N ASN A 227 10.03 -18.70 11.26
CA ASN A 227 11.14 -18.73 12.19
C ASN A 227 10.89 -17.73 13.33
N PRO A 228 10.43 -18.20 14.50
CA PRO A 228 10.11 -17.32 15.61
C PRO A 228 11.36 -16.60 16.16
N PRO A 229 11.18 -15.45 16.83
CA PRO A 229 9.90 -14.86 17.21
C PRO A 229 9.21 -14.13 16.04
N GLU A 230 7.90 -14.30 15.99
CA GLU A 230 7.00 -13.60 15.07
C GLU A 230 6.32 -12.48 15.84
N HIS A 231 6.22 -11.32 15.22
CA HIS A 231 5.64 -10.15 15.86
C HIS A 231 4.66 -9.47 14.93
N PHE A 232 3.44 -9.27 15.43
CA PHE A 232 2.35 -8.65 14.69
C PHE A 232 1.85 -7.45 15.45
N TYR A 233 1.60 -6.36 14.74
CA TYR A 233 1.24 -5.11 15.35
C TYR A 233 0.17 -4.40 14.53
N ILE A 234 -0.54 -3.53 15.23
CA ILE A 234 -1.21 -2.40 14.63
C ILE A 234 -0.59 -1.10 15.11
N THR A 235 -0.61 -0.09 14.24
CA THR A 235 -0.41 1.30 14.65
C THR A 235 -1.69 2.08 14.46
N VAL A 236 -2.17 2.66 15.56
CA VAL A 236 -3.35 3.51 15.64
C VAL A 236 -2.92 4.97 15.73
N ILE A 237 -3.45 5.82 14.86
CA ILE A 237 -3.22 7.27 14.84
C ILE A 237 -4.54 7.96 15.16
N VAL A 238 -4.68 8.53 16.35
CA VAL A 238 -5.96 9.08 16.84
C VAL A 238 -5.74 10.43 17.50
N GLN A 239 -6.72 11.33 17.48
CA GLN A 239 -6.67 12.54 18.30
C GLN A 239 -6.48 12.15 19.78
N SER A 240 -5.54 12.79 20.47
CA SER A 240 -5.13 12.34 21.82
C SER A 240 -6.27 12.37 22.84
N ASN A 241 -7.21 13.31 22.70
CA ASN A 241 -8.41 13.40 23.54
C ASN A 241 -9.44 12.28 23.26
N ALA A 242 -9.39 11.64 22.09
CA ALA A 242 -10.29 10.57 21.67
C ALA A 242 -9.76 9.17 21.99
N ARG A 243 -8.50 9.04 22.43
CA ARG A 243 -7.80 7.77 22.70
C ARG A 243 -8.58 6.82 23.62
N LYS A 244 -9.20 7.34 24.69
CA LYS A 244 -9.95 6.53 25.66
C LYS A 244 -11.21 5.89 25.07
N GLY A 245 -11.69 6.36 23.92
CA GLY A 245 -12.84 5.82 23.22
C GLY A 245 -12.53 4.66 22.26
N LEU A 246 -11.27 4.28 22.10
CA LEU A 246 -10.89 3.12 21.28
C LEU A 246 -11.26 1.81 21.97
N ARG A 247 -11.82 0.87 21.21
CA ARG A 247 -12.12 -0.49 21.64
C ARG A 247 -11.53 -1.47 20.62
N LEU A 248 -10.66 -2.36 21.06
CA LEU A 248 -10.10 -3.46 20.29
C LEU A 248 -10.79 -4.75 20.74
N ASP A 249 -11.47 -5.43 19.83
CA ASP A 249 -12.30 -6.61 20.10
C ASP A 249 -13.22 -6.41 21.33
N ASP A 250 -13.95 -5.29 21.31
CA ASP A 250 -14.85 -4.82 22.37
C ASP A 250 -14.19 -4.50 23.73
N LYS A 251 -12.86 -4.50 23.81
CA LYS A 251 -12.11 -4.24 25.05
C LYS A 251 -11.32 -2.94 25.00
N ASP A 252 -11.04 -2.38 26.17
CA ASP A 252 -10.10 -1.27 26.31
C ASP A 252 -8.68 -1.69 25.91
N ILE A 253 -7.97 -0.80 25.22
CA ILE A 253 -6.54 -0.99 24.94
C ILE A 253 -5.73 -0.54 26.16
N VAL A 254 -5.29 -1.52 26.95
CA VAL A 254 -4.60 -1.30 28.23
C VAL A 254 -3.07 -1.50 28.17
N LYS A 255 -2.56 -2.15 27.12
CA LYS A 255 -1.14 -2.36 26.88
C LYS A 255 -0.74 -1.71 25.56
N TYR A 256 0.37 -0.98 25.57
CA TYR A 256 0.99 -0.39 24.38
C TYR A 256 2.43 -0.85 24.31
N GLU A 257 2.89 -1.22 23.13
CA GLU A 257 4.31 -1.46 22.87
C GLU A 257 5.05 -0.13 22.73
N MET A 258 4.40 0.82 22.05
CA MET A 258 4.88 2.20 21.94
C MET A 258 3.72 3.18 22.00
N ILE A 259 3.98 4.34 22.58
CA ILE A 259 3.09 5.48 22.50
C ILE A 259 3.90 6.76 22.35
N SER A 260 3.55 7.53 21.34
CA SER A 260 4.14 8.84 21.07
C SER A 260 3.03 9.84 20.75
N ASN A 261 3.28 11.11 21.00
CA ASN A 261 2.35 12.19 20.64
C ASN A 261 3.00 13.12 19.63
N ILE A 262 2.21 13.60 18.69
CA ILE A 262 2.66 14.57 17.68
C ILE A 262 1.54 15.54 17.34
N THR A 263 1.91 16.80 17.14
CA THR A 263 0.98 17.83 16.71
C THR A 263 1.02 17.94 15.19
N LEU A 264 -0.14 17.84 14.56
CA LEU A 264 -0.36 18.18 13.17
C LEU A 264 -1.26 19.40 13.13
N GLU A 265 -0.75 20.50 12.57
CA GLU A 265 -1.36 21.83 12.65
C GLU A 265 -1.62 22.25 14.11
N SER A 266 -2.88 22.28 14.53
CA SER A 266 -3.33 22.62 15.88
C SER A 266 -3.82 21.41 16.69
N THR A 267 -3.84 20.22 16.08
CA THR A 267 -4.41 19.02 16.69
C THR A 267 -3.33 18.09 17.21
N LEU A 268 -3.42 17.73 18.49
CA LEU A 268 -2.55 16.73 19.11
C LEU A 268 -3.06 15.32 18.81
N TYR A 269 -2.21 14.50 18.19
CA TYR A 269 -2.46 13.10 17.91
C TYR A 269 -1.60 12.19 18.79
N SER A 270 -2.16 11.07 19.20
CA SER A 270 -1.43 9.94 19.75
C SER A 270 -1.21 8.90 18.65
N VAL A 271 0.04 8.46 18.50
CA VAL A 271 0.46 7.35 17.65
C VAL A 271 0.79 6.18 18.58
N ILE A 272 0.03 5.10 18.47
CA ILE A 272 0.03 4.01 19.44
C ILE A 272 0.30 2.72 18.68
N THR A 273 1.30 1.96 19.11
CA THR A 273 1.54 0.60 18.61
C THR A 273 1.07 -0.44 19.61
N VAL A 274 0.30 -1.41 19.14
CA VAL A 274 -0.28 -2.48 19.94
C VAL A 274 0.09 -3.81 19.29
N GLU A 275 0.68 -4.72 20.07
CA GLU A 275 0.92 -6.10 19.64
C GLU A 275 -0.40 -6.85 19.46
N GLN A 276 -0.46 -7.73 18.47
CA GLN A 276 -1.66 -8.46 18.08
C GLN A 276 -1.40 -9.96 18.01
N SER A 277 -2.46 -10.74 18.25
CA SER A 277 -2.49 -12.16 17.91
C SER A 277 -2.85 -12.35 16.45
N VAL A 278 -2.54 -13.53 15.90
CA VAL A 278 -3.06 -13.96 14.58
C VAL A 278 -4.57 -14.14 14.66
N GLY A 279 -5.30 -13.65 13.66
CA GLY A 279 -6.76 -13.73 13.63
C GLY A 279 -7.43 -12.55 12.95
N LEU A 280 -8.76 -12.55 12.94
CA LEU A 280 -9.56 -11.41 12.51
C LEU A 280 -9.88 -10.54 13.73
N HIS A 281 -9.63 -9.25 13.62
CA HIS A 281 -9.80 -8.29 14.69
C HIS A 281 -10.70 -7.13 14.26
N GLU A 282 -11.37 -6.51 15.24
CA GLU A 282 -12.09 -5.24 15.06
C GLU A 282 -11.54 -4.19 16.01
N ILE A 283 -11.30 -2.98 15.49
CA ILE A 283 -11.10 -1.79 16.32
C ILE A 283 -12.11 -0.71 15.95
N LYS A 284 -12.76 -0.13 16.96
CA LYS A 284 -13.77 0.92 16.79
C LYS A 284 -13.61 2.05 17.80
N GLN A 285 -14.11 3.22 17.43
CA GLN A 285 -14.20 4.38 18.29
C GLN A 285 -15.65 4.60 18.72
N GLN A 286 -15.90 4.66 20.03
CA GLN A 286 -17.26 4.66 20.63
C GLN A 286 -18.13 5.89 20.32
N HIS A 287 -17.53 6.99 19.88
CA HIS A 287 -18.14 8.29 19.58
C HIS A 287 -17.92 8.68 18.10
N ASP A 288 -17.66 7.69 17.24
CA ASP A 288 -17.40 7.86 15.80
C ASP A 288 -16.26 8.84 15.44
N ILE A 289 -15.31 9.06 16.35
CA ILE A 289 -14.14 9.92 16.07
C ILE A 289 -13.18 9.15 15.14
N PRO A 290 -12.82 9.71 13.97
CA PRO A 290 -11.93 9.04 13.03
C PRO A 290 -10.51 8.83 13.58
N PHE A 291 -9.92 7.69 13.24
CA PHE A 291 -8.51 7.38 13.47
C PHE A 291 -7.93 6.63 12.27
N GLY A 292 -6.60 6.66 12.12
CA GLY A 292 -5.86 5.89 11.13
C GLY A 292 -5.40 4.56 11.69
N LEU A 293 -5.35 3.53 10.85
CA LEU A 293 -4.92 2.19 11.24
C LEU A 293 -4.03 1.57 10.17
N ILE A 294 -2.87 1.10 10.61
CA ILE A 294 -1.91 0.35 9.79
C ILE A 294 -1.70 -1.00 10.47
N VAL A 295 -1.74 -2.07 9.69
CA VAL A 295 -1.48 -3.45 10.14
C VAL A 295 -0.15 -3.88 9.55
N TYR A 296 0.69 -4.51 10.36
CA TYR A 296 1.97 -5.01 9.90
C TYR A 296 2.45 -6.15 10.78
N GLY A 297 3.30 -7.00 10.21
CA GLY A 297 3.87 -8.13 10.91
C GLY A 297 5.22 -8.48 10.34
N ARG A 298 6.02 -9.19 11.13
CA ARG A 298 7.32 -9.69 10.68
C ARG A 298 7.76 -10.93 11.43
N ASN A 299 8.77 -11.58 10.86
CA ASN A 299 9.67 -12.48 11.54
C ASN A 299 11.13 -12.13 11.17
N GLN A 300 12.07 -13.06 11.33
CA GLN A 300 13.48 -12.82 11.01
C GLN A 300 13.77 -12.55 9.51
N TYR A 301 12.92 -13.04 8.62
CA TYR A 301 13.16 -13.07 7.16
C TYR A 301 12.16 -12.27 6.35
N SER A 302 10.95 -12.06 6.88
CA SER A 302 9.87 -11.50 6.10
C SER A 302 9.07 -10.52 6.93
N GLY A 303 8.49 -9.53 6.27
CA GLY A 303 7.52 -8.63 6.86
C GLY A 303 6.45 -8.27 5.84
N TYR A 304 5.28 -7.90 6.32
CA TYR A 304 4.20 -7.35 5.51
C TYR A 304 3.65 -6.12 6.19
N GLY A 305 3.00 -5.25 5.44
CA GLY A 305 2.20 -4.18 5.99
C GLY A 305 1.13 -3.73 5.01
N PHE A 306 0.06 -3.15 5.53
CA PHE A 306 -0.97 -2.53 4.70
C PHE A 306 -1.80 -1.53 5.54
N PRO A 307 -2.37 -0.49 4.92
CA PRO A 307 -3.40 0.31 5.56
C PRO A 307 -4.64 -0.57 5.81
N ALA A 308 -5.25 -0.47 6.98
CA ALA A 308 -6.44 -1.28 7.28
C ALA A 308 -7.69 -0.79 6.52
N GLY A 309 -7.67 0.43 5.97
CA GLY A 309 -8.80 0.99 5.25
C GLY A 309 -8.64 2.48 5.00
N PHE A 310 -9.36 2.97 3.99
CA PHE A 310 -9.46 4.40 3.69
C PHE A 310 -10.93 4.83 3.66
N ALA A 311 -11.27 5.93 4.33
CA ALA A 311 -12.47 6.70 4.04
C ALA A 311 -12.30 7.38 2.67
N THR A 312 -12.72 6.67 1.62
CA THR A 312 -12.66 7.17 0.24
C THR A 312 -13.96 7.84 -0.14
N LYS A 313 -13.88 8.82 -1.05
CA LYS A 313 -15.05 9.36 -1.73
C LYS A 313 -15.63 8.28 -2.63
N ILE A 314 -16.89 7.93 -2.45
CA ILE A 314 -17.55 6.90 -3.24
C ILE A 314 -18.36 7.58 -4.34
N LYS A 315 -18.21 7.15 -5.59
CA LYS A 315 -19.09 7.60 -6.67
C LYS A 315 -20.46 6.91 -6.56
N PRO A 316 -21.56 7.65 -6.74
CA PRO A 316 -22.92 7.13 -6.55
C PRO A 316 -23.20 5.86 -7.38
#